data_AF-A0A929E410-F1
#
_entry.id   AF-A0A929E410-F1
#
_cell.length_a   1.000
_cell.length_b   1.000
_cell.length_c   1.000
_cell.angle_alpha   90.00
_cell.angle_beta   90.00
_cell.angle_gamma   90.00
#
_symmetry.space_group_name_H-M   'P 1'
#
loop_
_entity.id
_entity.type
_entity.pdbx_description
1 polymer ?
#
loop_
_entity_poly.entity_id
_entity_poly.type
_entity_poly.pdbx_seq_one_letter_code
_entity_poly.pdbx_strand_id
1 'polypeptide(L)'
;MLKTKELTKHILSKPGVEKIAVIMNVVSNTRVDLIARGVIKGILEVGKNPSETLSVFRVPGAWEGEGFKILSKYGVDYCDRSVSIDEAARKAVEKLRKD
;
A
#
# COMPACT_ATOMS: atom_id res chain seq x y z
N MET A 1 12.34 8.16 -0.50
CA MET A 1 11.39 7.84 0.59
C MET A 1 10.46 9.01 0.93
N LEU A 2 10.96 10.26 1.05
CA LEU A 2 10.15 11.44 1.38
C LEU A 2 8.91 11.63 0.47
N LYS A 3 9.05 11.44 -0.85
CA LYS A 3 7.96 11.68 -1.81
C LYS A 3 6.72 10.80 -1.57
N THR A 4 6.89 9.48 -1.51
CA THR A 4 5.77 8.54 -1.27
C THR A 4 5.10 8.78 0.08
N LYS A 5 5.90 9.12 1.09
CA LYS A 5 5.40 9.45 2.44
C LYS A 5 4.52 10.70 2.42
N GLU A 6 5.02 11.81 1.88
CA GLU A 6 4.23 13.06 1.80
C GLU A 6 3.01 12.92 0.90
N LEU A 7 3.10 12.17 -0.21
CA LEU A 7 1.94 11.86 -1.05
C LEU A 7 0.87 11.08 -0.27
N THR A 8 1.27 10.07 0.50
CA THR A 8 0.34 9.27 1.31
C THR A 8 -0.39 10.16 2.32
N LYS A 9 0.34 11.04 3.01
CA LYS A 9 -0.24 12.01 3.95
C LYS A 9 -1.21 12.97 3.26
N HIS A 10 -0.84 13.46 2.09
CA HIS A 10 -1.68 14.38 1.32
C HIS A 10 -3.00 13.72 0.88
N ILE A 11 -2.96 12.49 0.38
CA ILE A 11 -4.17 11.73 0.03
C ILE A 11 -5.06 11.53 1.27
N LEU A 12 -4.47 11.15 2.41
CA LEU A 12 -5.20 10.92 3.66
C LEU A 12 -5.71 12.20 4.32
N SER A 13 -5.20 13.39 3.95
CA SER A 13 -5.72 14.68 4.44
C SER A 13 -7.04 15.08 3.77
N LYS A 14 -7.42 14.45 2.67
CA LYS A 14 -8.69 14.75 1.99
C LYS A 14 -9.87 14.25 2.85
N PRO A 15 -10.86 15.11 3.18
CA PRO A 15 -12.05 14.70 3.91
C PRO A 15 -12.79 13.55 3.20
N GLY A 16 -13.26 12.57 3.97
CA GLY A 16 -13.95 11.38 3.46
C GLY A 16 -13.03 10.26 2.95
N VAL A 17 -11.70 10.43 2.98
CA VAL A 17 -10.76 9.36 2.65
C VAL A 17 -10.38 8.58 3.92
N GLU A 18 -11.00 7.42 4.07
CA GLU A 18 -10.76 6.53 5.22
C GLU A 18 -9.60 5.57 4.94
N LYS A 19 -9.61 4.95 3.74
CA LYS A 19 -8.66 3.93 3.31
C LYS A 19 -8.06 4.27 1.95
N ILE A 20 -6.90 3.69 1.66
CA ILE A 20 -6.21 3.81 0.38
C ILE A 20 -5.86 2.43 -0.19
N ALA A 21 -5.68 2.37 -1.51
CA ALA A 21 -5.17 1.22 -2.24
C ALA A 21 -3.93 1.66 -3.03
N VAL A 22 -2.86 0.87 -2.98
CA VAL A 22 -1.63 1.16 -3.74
C VAL A 22 -1.44 0.06 -4.77
N ILE A 23 -1.78 0.36 -6.02
CA ILE A 23 -1.79 -0.60 -7.12
C ILE A 23 -0.97 -0.01 -8.27
N MET A 24 0.05 -0.74 -8.69
CA MET A 24 0.92 -0.38 -9.81
C MET A 24 1.13 -1.60 -10.71
N ASN A 25 1.60 -1.37 -11.93
CA ASN A 25 2.10 -2.42 -12.82
C ASN A 25 3.40 -3.07 -12.28
N VAL A 26 3.95 -4.04 -13.02
CA VAL A 26 5.27 -4.59 -12.69
C VAL A 26 6.33 -3.54 -12.98
N VAL A 27 7.14 -3.19 -11.98
CA VAL A 27 8.15 -2.14 -12.06
C VAL A 27 9.56 -2.73 -12.12
N SER A 28 10.40 -2.23 -13.03
CA SER A 28 11.75 -2.76 -13.21
C SER A 28 12.78 -2.14 -12.25
N ASN A 29 12.70 -0.83 -12.01
CA ASN A 29 13.70 -0.09 -11.22
C ASN A 29 13.15 0.44 -9.89
N THR A 30 11.84 0.65 -9.80
CA THR A 30 11.21 1.15 -8.57
C THR A 30 11.33 0.08 -7.49
N ARG A 31 12.00 0.45 -6.39
CA ARG A 31 12.19 -0.41 -5.23
C ARG A 31 10.92 -0.51 -4.40
N VAL A 32 10.34 -1.71 -4.36
CA VAL A 32 9.09 -2.01 -3.66
C VAL A 32 9.21 -1.72 -2.17
N ASP A 33 10.33 -2.08 -1.56
CA ASP A 33 10.61 -1.87 -0.15
C ASP A 33 10.66 -0.38 0.24
N LEU A 34 11.12 0.50 -0.65
CA LEU A 34 11.09 1.95 -0.44
C LEU A 34 9.68 2.53 -0.55
N ILE A 35 8.85 2.00 -1.46
CA ILE A 35 7.44 2.39 -1.58
C ILE A 35 6.68 1.94 -0.33
N ALA A 36 6.81 0.67 0.07
CA ALA A 36 6.19 0.12 1.27
C ALA A 36 6.55 0.95 2.52
N ARG A 37 7.85 1.24 2.76
CA ARG A 37 8.27 2.12 3.87
C ARG A 37 7.65 3.51 3.80
N GLY A 38 7.58 4.10 2.61
CA GLY A 38 7.00 5.43 2.41
C GLY A 38 5.51 5.47 2.77
N VAL A 39 4.74 4.49 2.28
CA VAL A 39 3.29 4.38 2.54
C VAL A 39 3.04 4.13 4.03
N ILE A 40 3.69 3.13 4.62
CA ILE A 40 3.54 2.81 6.05
C ILE A 40 3.88 4.03 6.92
N LYS A 41 5.02 4.69 6.66
CA LYS A 41 5.41 5.88 7.43
C LYS A 41 4.40 7.02 7.26
N GLY A 42 3.86 7.22 6.06
CA GLY A 42 2.86 8.25 5.80
C GLY A 42 1.56 8.01 6.58
N ILE A 43 1.11 6.75 6.66
CA ILE A 43 -0.07 6.35 7.45
C ILE A 43 0.18 6.58 8.95
N LEU A 44 1.33 6.14 9.46
CA LEU A 44 1.67 6.30 10.87
C LEU A 44 1.80 7.77 11.29
N GLU A 45 2.39 8.62 10.45
CA GLU A 45 2.56 10.06 10.74
C GLU A 45 1.23 10.83 10.79
N VAL A 46 0.15 10.31 10.20
CA VAL A 46 -1.22 10.88 10.34
C VAL A 46 -2.02 10.21 11.46
N GLY A 47 -1.38 9.39 12.31
CA GLY A 47 -2.01 8.76 13.46
C GLY A 47 -2.98 7.63 13.13
N LYS A 48 -2.87 7.03 11.93
CA LYS A 48 -3.74 5.93 11.49
C LYS A 48 -3.04 4.57 11.58
N ASN A 49 -3.81 3.48 11.67
CA ASN A 49 -3.30 2.12 11.67
C ASN A 49 -3.10 1.60 10.22
N PRO A 50 -1.90 1.14 9.81
CA PRO A 50 -1.68 0.61 8.48
C PRO A 50 -2.58 -0.55 8.06
N SER A 51 -2.85 -1.53 8.92
CA SER A 51 -3.69 -2.69 8.55
C SER A 51 -5.14 -2.31 8.25
N GLU A 52 -5.62 -1.24 8.89
CA GLU A 52 -6.98 -0.70 8.70
C GLU A 52 -7.04 0.29 7.54
N THR A 53 -5.97 1.06 7.31
CA THR A 53 -5.94 2.16 6.33
C THR A 53 -5.54 1.70 4.93
N LEU A 54 -4.66 0.70 4.82
CA LEU A 54 -4.17 0.21 3.54
C LEU A 54 -4.94 -1.06 3.15
N SER A 55 -5.90 -0.89 2.25
CA SER A 55 -6.78 -1.97 1.80
C SER A 55 -6.06 -3.05 0.99
N VAL A 56 -5.18 -2.64 0.07
CA VAL A 56 -4.33 -3.55 -0.71
C VAL A 56 -3.03 -2.86 -1.10
N PHE A 57 -1.96 -3.65 -1.16
CA PHE A 57 -0.69 -3.24 -1.74
C PHE A 57 -0.28 -4.19 -2.87
N ARG A 58 -0.27 -3.72 -4.11
CA ARG A 58 0.20 -4.47 -5.29
C ARG A 58 1.21 -3.64 -6.06
N VAL A 59 2.49 -3.86 -5.76
CA VAL A 59 3.61 -3.22 -6.47
C VAL A 59 4.71 -4.28 -6.68
N PRO A 60 4.57 -5.18 -7.66
CA PRO A 60 5.59 -6.19 -7.92
C PRO A 60 6.79 -5.57 -8.63
N GLY A 61 8.00 -5.95 -8.21
CA GLY A 61 9.23 -5.40 -8.78
C GLY A 61 10.49 -5.70 -7.98
N ALA A 62 11.48 -4.82 -8.06
CA ALA A 62 12.75 -5.00 -7.37
C ALA A 62 12.59 -4.91 -5.84
N TRP A 63 13.25 -5.81 -5.11
CA TRP A 63 13.22 -5.87 -3.63
C TRP A 63 11.82 -6.16 -3.04
N GLU A 64 10.99 -6.86 -3.81
CA GLU A 64 9.62 -7.23 -3.42
C GLU A 64 9.55 -7.95 -2.07
N GLY A 65 10.40 -8.95 -1.84
CA GLY A 65 10.43 -9.69 -0.57
C GLY A 65 10.72 -8.83 0.67
N GLU A 66 11.57 -7.82 0.54
CA GLU A 66 11.82 -6.88 1.65
C GLU A 66 10.62 -5.95 1.88
N GLY A 67 9.93 -5.55 0.81
CA GLY A 67 8.65 -4.85 0.91
C GLY A 67 7.60 -5.68 1.63
N PHE A 68 7.49 -6.97 1.30
CA PHE A 68 6.54 -7.89 1.92
C PHE A 68 6.80 -8.11 3.41
N LYS A 69 8.06 -8.20 3.83
CA LYS A 69 8.41 -8.24 5.27
C LYS A 69 7.93 -7.01 6.02
N ILE A 70 8.09 -5.82 5.42
CA ILE A 70 7.59 -4.57 6.01
C ILE A 70 6.07 -4.60 6.13
N LEU A 71 5.36 -4.92 5.06
CA LEU A 71 3.90 -4.95 5.04
C LEU A 71 3.35 -5.99 6.04
N SER A 72 3.94 -7.18 6.08
CA SER A 72 3.58 -8.26 7.02
C SER A 72 3.74 -7.83 8.48
N LYS A 73 4.82 -7.10 8.81
CA LYS A 73 5.05 -6.58 10.17
C LYS A 73 3.90 -5.67 10.66
N TYR A 74 3.23 -4.97 9.73
CA TYR A 74 2.11 -4.07 10.04
C TYR A 74 0.74 -4.67 9.71
N GLY A 75 0.66 -5.98 9.44
CA GLY A 75 -0.61 -6.66 9.16
C GLY A 75 -1.31 -6.20 7.88
N VAL A 76 -0.55 -5.72 6.89
CA VAL A 76 -1.10 -5.25 5.62
C VAL A 76 -1.09 -6.38 4.59
N ASP A 77 -2.23 -6.58 3.92
CA ASP A 77 -2.36 -7.52 2.81
C ASP A 77 -1.65 -6.98 1.55
N TYR A 78 -0.93 -7.86 0.86
CA TYR A 78 -0.21 -7.54 -0.36
C TYR A 78 -0.40 -8.60 -1.44
N CYS A 79 -0.10 -8.21 -2.68
CA CYS A 79 -0.22 -9.04 -3.86
C CYS A 79 1.08 -8.96 -4.67
N ASP A 80 1.48 -10.08 -5.25
CA ASP A 80 2.64 -10.20 -6.13
C ASP A 80 2.21 -10.16 -7.61
N ARG A 81 3.10 -10.63 -8.50
CA ARG A 81 2.89 -10.68 -9.95
C ARG A 81 1.78 -11.64 -10.39
N SER A 82 1.37 -12.60 -9.57
CA SER A 82 0.31 -13.56 -9.90
C SER A 82 -1.08 -12.91 -9.93
N VAL A 83 -1.23 -11.77 -9.25
CA VAL A 83 -2.47 -11.01 -9.18
C VAL A 83 -2.43 -9.87 -10.21
N SER A 84 -3.46 -9.82 -11.06
CA SER A 84 -3.62 -8.75 -12.04
C SER A 84 -3.96 -7.41 -11.35
N ILE A 85 -3.81 -6.31 -12.08
CA ILE A 85 -4.18 -4.98 -11.56
C ILE A 85 -5.68 -4.92 -11.25
N ASP A 86 -6.52 -5.47 -12.14
CA ASP A 86 -7.97 -5.51 -11.97
C ASP A 86 -8.38 -6.36 -10.77
N GLU A 87 -7.73 -7.51 -10.58
CA GLU A 87 -7.99 -8.36 -9.43
C GLU A 87 -7.56 -7.67 -8.12
N ALA A 88 -6.43 -6.95 -8.11
CA ALA A 88 -6.01 -6.18 -6.94
C ALA A 88 -7.01 -5.06 -6.60
N ALA A 89 -7.55 -4.37 -7.63
CA ALA A 89 -8.59 -3.36 -7.44
C ALA A 89 -9.88 -3.98 -6.87
N ARG A 90 -10.30 -5.15 -7.39
CA ARG A 90 -11.42 -5.91 -6.84
C ARG A 90 -11.20 -6.27 -5.37
N LYS A 91 -10.03 -6.81 -5.01
CA LYS A 91 -9.68 -7.16 -3.61
C LYS A 91 -9.73 -5.93 -2.69
N ALA A 92 -9.25 -4.79 -3.17
CA ALA A 92 -9.31 -3.53 -2.41
C ALA A 92 -10.75 -3.18 -2.01
N VAL A 93 -11.68 -3.26 -2.96
CA VAL A 93 -13.10 -2.95 -2.74
C VAL A 93 -13.78 -4.02 -1.88
N GLU A 94 -13.48 -5.30 -2.11
CA GLU A 94 -14.05 -6.41 -1.31
C GLU A 94 -13.66 -6.32 0.17
N LYS A 95 -12.45 -5.84 0.47
CA LYS A 95 -12.01 -5.63 1.86
C LYS A 95 -12.83 -4.56 2.58
N LEU A 96 -13.34 -3.55 1.86
CA LEU A 96 -14.22 -2.53 2.44
C LEU A 96 -15.60 -3.08 2.84
N ARG A 97 -16.04 -4.18 2.23
CA ARG A 97 -17.37 -4.76 2.48
C ARG A 97 -17.39 -5.74 3.66
N LYS A 98 -16.22 -6.07 4.21
CA LYS A 98 -16.05 -7.05 5.29
C LYS A 98 -15.88 -6.40 6.67
N ASP A 99 -15.80 -5.07 6.71
CA ASP A 99 -15.83 -4.24 7.93
C ASP A 99 -17.25 -3.73 8.18
#